data_AF-G5JDE9-F1
#
_entry.id   AF-G5JDE9-F1
#
_cell.length_a   1.000
_cell.length_b   1.000
_cell.length_c   1.000
_cell.angle_alpha   90.00
_cell.angle_beta   90.00
_cell.angle_gamma   90.00
#
_symmetry.space_group_name_H-M   'P 1'
#
loop_
_entity.id
_entity.type
_entity.pdbx_description
1 polymer ?
#
loop_
_entity_poly.entity_id
_entity_poly.type
_entity_poly.pdbx_seq_one_letter_code
_entity_poly.pdbx_strand_id
1 'polypeptide(L)'
;MSQFPKDDRELISFLQQYRPLPPPADSDLEKQIYLRVSHESQHRKYSRLRWLVPSIITTSILGIWGAYNLIKPSEYEQFVHQSETIETAETEIFMIST
;
A
#
# COMPACT_ATOMS: atom_id res chain seq x y z
N MET A 1 -50.67 0.95 14.38
CA MET A 1 -49.94 0.94 15.65
C MET A 1 -50.23 -0.37 16.34
N SER A 2 -49.23 -1.22 16.57
CA SER A 2 -49.40 -2.49 17.26
C SER A 2 -49.68 -2.22 18.74
N GLN A 3 -50.88 -2.56 19.20
CA GLN A 3 -51.18 -2.63 20.63
C GLN A 3 -50.48 -3.87 21.18
N PHE A 4 -49.40 -3.66 21.93
CA PHE A 4 -48.85 -4.73 22.75
C PHE A 4 -49.73 -4.88 24.00
N PRO A 5 -50.17 -6.09 24.35
CA PRO A 5 -50.93 -6.32 25.57
C PRO A 5 -50.10 -5.89 26.80
N LYS A 6 -50.76 -5.28 27.78
CA LYS A 6 -50.12 -4.75 29.01
C LYS A 6 -49.66 -5.87 29.97
N ASP A 7 -50.03 -7.10 29.68
CA ASP A 7 -49.76 -8.30 30.46
C ASP A 7 -49.04 -9.32 29.56
N ASP A 8 -47.75 -9.51 29.82
CA ASP A 8 -46.88 -10.39 29.04
C ASP A 8 -47.13 -11.88 29.35
N ARG A 9 -48.04 -12.21 30.29
CA ARG A 9 -48.30 -13.61 30.69
C ARG A 9 -48.78 -14.49 29.54
N GLU A 10 -49.62 -13.97 28.66
CA GLU A 10 -50.05 -14.70 27.45
C GLU A 10 -48.91 -14.89 26.45
N LEU A 11 -48.01 -13.90 26.34
CA LEU A 11 -46.84 -14.00 25.48
C LEU A 11 -45.84 -15.02 26.03
N ILE A 12 -45.62 -15.04 27.34
CA ILE A 12 -44.74 -15.99 28.02
C ILE A 12 -45.27 -17.41 27.87
N SER A 13 -46.57 -17.64 28.06
CA SER A 13 -47.17 -18.96 27.90
C SER A 13 -47.09 -19.45 26.46
N PHE A 14 -47.34 -18.58 25.47
CA PHE A 14 -47.13 -18.87 24.06
C PHE A 14 -45.68 -19.27 23.76
N LEU A 15 -44.70 -18.48 24.21
CA LEU A 15 -43.28 -18.75 23.98
C LEU A 15 -42.78 -20.03 24.68
N GLN A 16 -43.38 -20.39 25.81
CA GLN A 16 -43.08 -21.66 26.49
C GLN A 16 -43.70 -22.84 25.74
N GLN A 17 -44.93 -22.71 25.26
CA GLN A 17 -45.64 -23.76 24.54
C GLN A 17 -44.99 -24.08 23.19
N TYR A 18 -44.48 -23.06 22.49
CA TYR A 18 -43.90 -23.21 21.15
C TYR A 18 -42.37 -23.16 21.15
N ARG A 19 -41.69 -23.46 22.27
CA ARG A 19 -40.23 -23.50 22.29
C ARG A 19 -39.73 -24.77 21.61
N PRO A 20 -39.11 -24.69 20.41
CA PRO A 20 -38.51 -25.86 19.80
C PRO A 20 -37.32 -26.33 20.63
N LEU A 21 -37.03 -27.62 20.56
CA LEU A 21 -35.79 -28.15 21.12
C LEU A 21 -34.61 -27.49 20.40
N PRO A 22 -33.58 -26.98 21.11
CA PRO A 22 -32.40 -26.48 20.45
C PRO A 22 -31.77 -27.59 19.60
N PRO A 23 -31.17 -27.24 18.44
CA PRO A 23 -30.48 -28.21 17.63
C PRO A 23 -29.35 -28.86 18.45
N PRO A 24 -29.06 -30.15 18.22
CA PRO A 24 -27.98 -30.82 18.90
C PRO A 24 -26.65 -30.09 18.62
N ALA A 25 -25.83 -29.96 19.65
CA ALA A 25 -24.50 -29.40 19.48
C ALA A 25 -23.69 -30.29 18.54
N ASP A 26 -23.14 -29.70 17.49
CA ASP A 26 -22.23 -30.40 16.59
C ASP A 26 -20.86 -30.55 17.27
N SER A 27 -20.47 -31.80 17.55
CA SER A 27 -19.22 -32.14 18.22
C SER A 27 -17.97 -31.80 17.42
N ASP A 28 -18.08 -31.62 16.11
CA ASP A 28 -16.96 -31.30 15.23
C ASP A 28 -16.85 -29.80 14.94
N LEU A 29 -17.85 -29.00 15.30
CA LEU A 29 -17.84 -27.55 15.09
C LEU A 29 -16.67 -26.87 15.80
N GLU A 30 -16.41 -27.25 17.05
CA GLU A 30 -15.30 -26.70 17.82
C GLU A 30 -13.95 -27.00 17.15
N LYS A 31 -13.75 -28.24 16.68
CA LYS A 31 -12.56 -28.64 15.93
C LYS A 31 -12.41 -27.84 14.63
N GLN A 32 -13.51 -27.63 13.89
CA GLN A 32 -13.49 -26.84 12.66
C GLN A 32 -13.12 -25.38 12.91
N ILE A 33 -13.59 -24.79 14.02
CA ILE A 33 -13.22 -23.42 14.43
C ILE A 33 -11.71 -23.35 14.73
N TYR A 34 -11.17 -24.28 15.52
CA TYR A 34 -9.73 -24.33 15.82
C TYR A 34 -8.87 -24.48 14.56
N LEU A 35 -9.30 -25.33 13.62
CA LEU A 35 -8.61 -25.50 12.34
C LEU A 35 -8.65 -24.23 11.49
N ARG A 36 -9.78 -23.52 11.44
CA ARG A 36 -9.90 -22.28 10.66
C ARG A 36 -9.05 -21.15 11.25
N VAL A 37 -9.08 -20.96 12.57
CA VAL A 37 -8.32 -19.91 13.26
C VAL A 37 -6.80 -20.13 13.12
N SER A 38 -6.34 -21.38 13.18
CA SER A 38 -4.91 -21.70 12.99
C SER A 38 -4.41 -21.41 11.57
N HIS A 39 -5.23 -21.63 10.54
CA HIS A 39 -4.86 -21.41 9.13
C HIS A 39 -4.88 -19.92 8.71
N GLU A 40 -5.64 -19.06 9.39
CA GLU A 40 -5.80 -17.65 9.01
C GLU A 40 -4.48 -16.84 9.05
N SER A 41 -3.54 -17.24 9.93
CA SER A 41 -2.23 -16.59 10.05
C SER A 41 -1.36 -16.72 8.79
N GLN A 42 -1.54 -17.77 7.99
CA GLN A 42 -0.73 -18.02 6.81
C GLN A 42 -1.15 -17.13 5.64
N HIS A 43 -2.44 -16.89 5.45
CA HIS A 43 -2.95 -16.10 4.33
C HIS A 43 -2.51 -14.63 4.39
N ARG A 44 -2.39 -14.08 5.61
CA ARG A 44 -1.91 -12.70 5.83
C ARG A 44 -0.44 -12.49 5.44
N LYS A 45 0.40 -13.53 5.48
CA LYS A 45 1.82 -13.44 5.10
C LYS A 45 2.00 -13.34 3.58
N TYR A 46 1.25 -14.15 2.82
CA TYR A 46 1.31 -14.13 1.35
C TYR A 46 0.83 -12.81 0.75
N SER A 47 -0.19 -12.19 1.35
CA SER A 47 -0.69 -10.87 0.90
C SER A 47 0.38 -9.76 1.04
N ARG A 48 1.20 -9.77 2.09
CA ARG A 48 2.26 -8.77 2.29
C ARG A 48 3.41 -8.92 1.28
N LEU A 49 3.84 -10.15 1.02
CA LEU A 49 4.91 -10.42 0.05
C LEU A 49 4.52 -10.01 -1.38
N ARG A 50 3.24 -10.12 -1.72
CA ARG A 50 2.72 -9.71 -3.04
C ARG A 50 2.89 -8.21 -3.32
N TRP A 51 2.94 -7.36 -2.29
CA TRP A 51 3.17 -5.91 -2.42
C TRP A 51 4.64 -5.51 -2.30
N LEU A 52 5.51 -6.36 -1.75
CA LEU A 52 6.94 -6.08 -1.65
C LEU A 52 7.64 -6.13 -3.01
N VAL A 53 7.27 -7.10 -3.86
CA VAL A 53 7.86 -7.26 -5.20
C VAL A 53 7.72 -6.00 -6.07
N PRO A 54 6.52 -5.41 -6.27
CA PRO A 54 6.39 -4.20 -7.07
C PRO A 54 7.05 -2.97 -6.42
N SER A 55 7.10 -2.92 -5.08
CA SER A 55 7.76 -1.82 -4.36
C SER A 55 9.26 -1.81 -4.62
N ILE A 56 9.93 -2.97 -4.51
CA ILE A 56 11.38 -3.07 -4.74
C ILE A 56 11.71 -2.66 -6.18
N ILE A 57 10.94 -3.15 -7.16
CA ILE A 57 11.13 -2.80 -8.58
C ILE A 57 11.01 -1.28 -8.80
N THR A 58 9.94 -0.67 -8.25
CA THR A 58 9.71 0.77 -8.39
C THR A 58 10.84 1.60 -7.76
N THR A 59 11.27 1.24 -6.56
CA THR A 59 12.36 1.95 -5.86
C THR A 59 13.69 1.82 -6.62
N SER A 60 14.00 0.64 -7.18
CA SER A 60 15.22 0.46 -7.99
C SER A 60 15.21 1.32 -9.24
N ILE A 61 14.09 1.38 -9.97
CA ILE A 61 13.97 2.19 -11.19
C ILE A 61 14.10 3.68 -10.87
N LEU A 62 13.39 4.16 -9.84
CA LEU A 62 13.47 5.56 -9.41
C LEU A 62 14.86 5.94 -8.92
N GLY A 63 15.56 5.05 -8.20
CA GLY A 63 16.92 5.29 -7.75
C GLY A 63 17.91 5.45 -8.90
N ILE A 64 17.85 4.54 -9.90
CA ILE A 64 18.71 4.60 -11.09
C ILE A 64 18.41 5.86 -11.91
N TRP A 65 17.13 6.18 -12.14
CA TRP A 65 16.74 7.34 -12.92
C TRP A 65 17.07 8.66 -12.22
N GLY A 66 16.89 8.73 -10.89
CA GLY A 66 17.29 9.87 -10.08
C GLY A 66 18.81 10.09 -10.11
N ALA A 67 19.58 9.02 -9.92
CA ALA A 67 21.04 9.09 -10.00
C ALA A 67 21.52 9.53 -11.40
N TYR A 68 20.92 8.99 -12.47
CA TYR A 68 21.26 9.36 -13.84
C TYR A 68 20.96 10.83 -14.16
N ASN A 69 19.84 11.37 -13.68
CA ASN A 69 19.52 12.79 -13.87
C ASN A 69 20.38 13.70 -13.00
N LEU A 70 20.78 13.27 -11.80
CA LEU A 70 21.66 14.05 -10.94
C LEU A 70 23.11 14.09 -11.45
N ILE A 71 23.54 13.03 -12.13
CA ILE A 71 24.87 12.91 -12.73
C ILE A 71 24.93 13.53 -14.13
N LYS A 72 23.79 13.90 -14.76
CA LYS A 72 23.81 14.79 -15.92
C LYS A 72 24.23 16.17 -15.43
N PRO A 73 25.44 16.61 -15.75
CA PRO A 73 25.88 17.87 -15.19
C PRO A 73 25.35 18.92 -16.17
N SER A 74 24.19 19.51 -15.90
CA SER A 74 23.64 20.52 -16.82
C SER A 74 24.35 21.86 -16.70
N GLU A 75 25.30 22.00 -15.77
CA GLU A 75 25.91 23.27 -15.41
C GLU A 75 27.40 23.35 -15.83
N TYR A 76 28.16 22.25 -15.81
CA TYR A 76 29.58 22.22 -16.23
C TYR A 76 29.84 22.49 -17.72
N GLU A 77 28.99 22.01 -18.66
CA GLU A 77 29.24 22.23 -20.10
C GLU A 77 29.06 23.71 -20.49
N GLN A 78 28.19 24.44 -19.79
CA GLN A 78 28.04 25.89 -20.02
C GLN A 78 29.28 26.67 -19.59
N PHE A 79 29.91 26.31 -18.46
CA PHE A 79 31.13 27.00 -18.02
C PHE A 79 32.32 26.75 -18.95
N VAL A 80 32.45 25.53 -19.48
CA VAL A 80 33.54 25.19 -20.42
C VAL A 80 33.40 25.96 -21.74
N HIS A 81 32.18 26.02 -22.31
CA HIS A 81 31.94 26.82 -23.51
C HIS A 81 32.10 28.32 -23.26
N GLN A 82 31.72 28.82 -22.09
CA GLN A 82 31.89 30.24 -21.75
C GLN A 82 33.38 30.61 -21.63
N SER A 83 34.21 29.79 -20.99
CA SER A 83 35.66 30.04 -20.91
C SER A 83 36.32 30.04 -22.29
N GLU A 84 35.90 29.15 -23.20
CA GLU A 84 36.46 29.07 -24.54
C GLU A 84 36.13 30.33 -25.38
N THR A 85 34.92 30.89 -25.22
CA THR A 85 34.53 32.14 -25.90
C THR A 85 35.23 33.39 -25.36
N ILE A 86 35.59 33.41 -24.08
CA ILE A 86 36.29 34.55 -23.48
C ILE A 86 37.75 34.56 -23.92
N GLU A 87 38.42 33.41 -23.92
CA GLU A 87 39.81 33.31 -24.39
C GLU A 87 39.95 33.65 -25.89
N THR A 88 38.99 33.21 -26.72
CA THR A 88 38.98 33.58 -28.14
C THR A 88 38.72 35.07 -28.38
N ALA A 89 37.81 35.69 -27.61
CA ALA A 89 37.57 37.13 -27.71
C ALA A 89 38.78 37.96 -27.27
N GLU A 90 39.51 37.55 -26.23
CA GLU A 90 40.72 38.24 -25.77
C GLU A 90 41.86 38.17 -26.79
N THR A 91 42.05 37.02 -27.44
CA THR A 91 43.07 36.87 -28.48
C THR A 91 42.76 37.67 -29.75
N GLU A 92 41.49 37.79 -30.13
CA GLU A 92 41.07 38.61 -31.28
C GLU A 92 41.27 40.11 -30.99
N ILE A 93 40.90 40.59 -29.80
CA ILE A 93 41.10 41.98 -29.38
C ILE A 93 42.60 42.34 -29.32
N PHE A 94 43.46 41.41 -28.87
CA PHE A 94 44.91 41.60 -28.87
C PHE A 94 45.49 41.69 -30.29
N MET A 95 44.99 40.89 -31.23
CA MET A 95 45.48 40.87 -32.61
C MET A 95 45.06 42.10 -33.43
N ILE A 96 43.94 42.75 -33.08
CA ILE A 96 43.44 43.97 -33.71
C ILE A 96 44.16 45.25 -33.19
N SER A 97 44.80 45.18 -32.01
CA SER A 97 45.40 46.34 -31.32
C SER A 97 46.92 46.48 -31.48
N THR A 98 47.56 45.64 -32.30
CA THR A 98 49.00 45.72 -32.68
C THR A 98 49.16 46.18 -34.12
#